data_AF-A0A8S3HVN8-F1
#
_entry.id   AF-A0A8S3HVN8-F1
#
_cell.length_a   1.000
_cell.length_b   1.000
_cell.length_c   1.000
_cell.angle_alpha   90.00
_cell.angle_beta   90.00
_cell.angle_gamma   90.00
#
_symmetry.space_group_name_H-M   'P 1'
#
loop_
_entity.id
_entity.type
_entity.pdbx_description
1 polymer ?
#
loop_
_entity_poly.entity_id
_entity_poly.type
_entity_poly.pdbx_seq_one_letter_code
_entity_poly.pdbx_strand_id
1 'polypeptide(L)'
;MTKQIRSSEDWKHYTKYYQQLLKNKIEDFVKLYNEYILQKAKLMMDDCIKDVNFQSQRQLKKLTDTYMKKKQFLPELEILKSEALDEYVKQHVLSERLKFEKKPSKEALGTMHDLIGKARKEFKTNPTYIGCQVEQFKEIPKVLQRIMLYYRCFLLQLPLYESAKTLLEKIKENTVITIATSTGS
;
A
#
# COMPACT_ATOMS: atom_id res chain seq x y z
N MET A 1 -12.22 3.01 26.69
CA MET A 1 -10.75 3.14 26.70
C MET A 1 -10.21 2.93 25.29
N THR A 2 -9.93 4.01 24.57
CA THR A 2 -9.25 3.99 23.26
C THR A 2 -7.78 3.69 23.52
N LYS A 3 -7.34 2.43 23.31
CA LYS A 3 -5.92 2.09 23.28
C LYS A 3 -5.28 2.93 22.18
N GLN A 4 -4.54 3.98 22.57
CA GLN A 4 -3.67 4.71 21.65
C GLN A 4 -2.77 3.68 20.98
N ILE A 5 -2.85 3.58 19.66
CA ILE A 5 -1.85 2.90 18.85
C ILE A 5 -0.54 3.62 19.21
N ARG A 6 0.38 2.94 19.92
CA ARG A 6 1.74 3.48 20.10
C ARG A 6 2.27 3.70 18.69
N SER A 7 2.36 4.97 18.32
CA SER A 7 2.73 5.41 16.97
C SER A 7 4.19 5.02 16.73
N SER A 8 4.42 3.91 16.03
CA SER A 8 5.75 3.54 15.57
C SER A 8 6.23 4.58 14.56
N GLU A 9 7.54 4.80 14.47
CA GLU A 9 8.10 5.68 13.44
C GLU A 9 7.69 5.24 12.03
N ASP A 10 7.61 3.93 11.78
CA ASP A 10 7.10 3.37 10.52
C ASP A 10 5.68 3.83 10.19
N TRP A 11 4.80 3.82 11.19
CA TRP A 11 3.43 4.28 11.05
C TRP A 11 3.36 5.77 10.77
N LYS A 12 4.21 6.60 11.40
CA LYS A 12 4.30 8.04 11.13
C LYS A 12 4.73 8.33 9.69
N HIS A 13 5.73 7.61 9.19
CA HIS A 13 6.19 7.77 7.81
C HIS A 13 5.09 7.39 6.82
N TYR A 14 4.48 6.21 7.00
CA TYR A 14 3.36 5.79 6.17
C TYR A 14 2.21 6.81 6.17
N THR A 15 1.78 7.26 7.36
CA THR A 15 0.68 8.22 7.48
C THR A 15 1.02 9.56 6.84
N LYS A 16 2.28 10.03 6.92
CA LYS A 16 2.73 11.23 6.22
C LYS A 16 2.56 11.10 4.70
N TYR A 17 2.98 9.98 4.11
CA TYR A 17 2.77 9.73 2.68
C TYR A 17 1.29 9.67 2.32
N TYR A 18 0.52 8.91 3.09
CA TYR A 18 -0.92 8.78 2.86
C TYR A 18 -1.66 10.12 2.97
N GLN A 19 -1.35 10.94 3.98
CA GLN A 19 -1.94 12.27 4.14
C GLN A 19 -1.62 13.19 2.98
N GLN A 20 -0.38 13.16 2.47
CA GLN A 20 0.01 13.97 1.33
C GLN A 20 -0.75 13.55 0.06
N LEU A 21 -0.81 12.25 -0.22
CA LEU A 21 -1.55 11.70 -1.36
C LEU A 21 -3.04 12.05 -1.27
N LEU A 22 -3.63 11.90 -0.07
CA LEU A 22 -5.02 12.23 0.19
C LEU A 22 -5.30 13.73 -0.03
N LYS A 23 -4.44 14.61 0.47
CA LYS A 23 -4.57 16.05 0.28
C LYS A 23 -4.58 16.42 -1.20
N ASN A 24 -3.61 15.92 -1.97
CA ASN A 24 -3.54 16.15 -3.41
C ASN A 24 -4.81 15.67 -4.12
N LYS A 25 -5.30 14.47 -3.75
CA LYS A 25 -6.50 13.91 -4.36
C LYS A 25 -7.77 14.69 -4.02
N ILE A 26 -7.88 15.23 -2.80
CA ILE A 26 -8.98 16.10 -2.40
C ILE A 26 -8.93 17.40 -3.21
N GLU A 27 -7.76 18.02 -3.37
CA GLU A 27 -7.59 19.23 -4.17
C GLU A 27 -8.00 19.00 -5.63
N ASP A 28 -7.56 17.89 -6.24
CA ASP A 28 -7.95 17.49 -7.58
C ASP A 28 -9.46 17.26 -7.70
N PHE A 29 -10.05 16.56 -6.73
CA PHE A 29 -11.49 16.29 -6.72
C PHE A 29 -12.31 17.58 -6.64
N VAL A 30 -11.93 18.49 -5.74
CA VAL A 30 -12.59 19.79 -5.57
C VAL A 30 -12.47 20.63 -6.84
N LYS A 31 -11.28 20.66 -7.46
CA LYS A 31 -11.06 21.36 -8.71
C LYS A 31 -11.99 20.84 -9.81
N LEU A 32 -12.00 19.53 -10.05
CA LEU A 32 -12.85 18.90 -11.07
C LEU A 32 -14.34 19.08 -10.80
N TYR A 33 -14.74 19.02 -9.52
CA TYR A 33 -16.12 19.27 -9.12
C TYR A 33 -16.53 20.71 -9.42
N ASN A 34 -15.70 21.69 -9.04
CA ASN A 34 -15.98 23.10 -9.27
C ASN A 34 -16.05 23.41 -10.77
N GLU A 35 -15.13 22.87 -11.57
CA GLU A 35 -15.16 22.99 -13.04
C GLU A 35 -16.46 22.42 -13.62
N TYR A 36 -16.87 21.22 -13.18
CA TYR A 36 -18.11 20.58 -13.62
C TYR A 36 -19.34 21.42 -13.26
N ILE A 37 -19.45 21.87 -12.00
CA ILE A 37 -20.59 22.65 -11.53
C ILE A 37 -20.64 24.01 -12.25
N LEU A 38 -19.51 24.70 -12.41
CA LEU A 38 -19.47 25.97 -13.13
C LEU A 38 -19.90 25.84 -14.58
N GLN A 39 -19.44 24.80 -15.29
CA GLN A 39 -19.85 24.55 -16.67
C GLN A 39 -21.35 24.26 -16.76
N LYS A 40 -21.90 23.45 -15.86
CA LYS A 40 -23.33 23.13 -15.86
C LYS A 40 -24.21 24.29 -15.42
N ALA A 41 -23.78 25.06 -14.42
CA ALA A 41 -24.49 26.25 -13.96
C ALA A 41 -24.58 27.32 -15.06
N LYS A 42 -23.53 27.48 -15.89
CA LYS A 42 -23.57 28.38 -17.05
C LYS A 42 -24.68 28.01 -18.04
N LEU A 43 -24.84 26.72 -18.33
CA LEU A 43 -25.90 26.24 -19.22
C LEU A 43 -27.30 26.47 -18.63
N MET A 44 -27.42 26.45 -17.30
CA MET A 44 -28.68 26.66 -16.60
C MET A 44 -29.09 28.14 -16.48
N MET A 45 -28.19 29.09 -16.78
CA MET A 45 -28.54 30.51 -16.74
C MET A 45 -29.64 30.83 -17.76
N ASP A 46 -29.57 30.25 -18.95
CA ASP A 46 -30.58 30.43 -19.99
C ASP A 46 -31.95 29.91 -19.54
N ASP A 47 -31.98 28.74 -18.90
CA ASP A 47 -33.21 28.14 -18.35
C ASP A 47 -33.80 29.02 -17.24
N CYS A 48 -32.95 29.58 -16.38
CA CYS A 48 -33.36 30.45 -15.29
C CYS A 48 -33.95 31.79 -15.78
N ILE A 49 -33.46 32.32 -16.90
CA ILE A 49 -33.98 33.55 -17.50
C ILE A 49 -35.32 33.31 -18.20
N LYS A 50 -35.50 32.13 -18.82
CA LYS A 50 -36.65 31.82 -19.67
C LYS A 50 -37.83 31.19 -18.92
N ASP A 51 -37.59 30.50 -17.81
CA ASP A 51 -38.62 29.80 -17.04
C ASP A 51 -38.79 30.41 -15.64
N VAL A 52 -39.94 31.06 -15.42
CA VAL A 52 -40.32 31.70 -14.15
C VAL A 52 -40.45 30.68 -13.00
N ASN A 53 -40.70 29.42 -13.31
CA ASN A 53 -40.84 28.34 -12.31
C ASN A 53 -39.54 27.56 -12.10
N PHE A 54 -38.41 28.03 -12.66
CA PHE A 54 -37.15 27.31 -12.59
C PHE A 54 -36.63 27.17 -11.15
N GLN A 55 -36.49 25.94 -10.68
CA GLN A 55 -35.99 25.62 -9.33
C GLN A 55 -34.47 25.41 -9.31
N SER A 56 -33.71 26.51 -9.37
CA SER A 56 -32.25 26.50 -9.45
C SER A 56 -31.57 25.63 -8.39
N GLN A 57 -31.97 25.74 -7.12
CA GLN A 57 -31.43 24.94 -6.02
C GLN A 57 -31.66 23.43 -6.22
N ARG A 58 -32.84 23.04 -6.69
CA ARG A 58 -33.18 21.63 -6.92
C ARG A 58 -32.37 21.05 -8.07
N GLN A 59 -32.13 21.82 -9.11
CA GLN A 59 -31.32 21.39 -10.25
C GLN A 59 -29.84 21.31 -9.90
N LEU A 60 -29.31 22.28 -9.14
CA LEU A 60 -27.93 22.24 -8.64
C LEU A 60 -27.72 20.99 -7.76
N LYS A 61 -28.65 20.70 -6.85
CA LYS A 61 -28.62 19.48 -6.03
C LYS A 61 -28.58 18.21 -6.88
N LYS A 62 -29.41 18.11 -7.92
CA LYS A 62 -29.38 16.97 -8.86
C LYS A 62 -28.03 16.83 -9.55
N LEU A 63 -27.39 17.93 -9.96
CA LEU A 63 -26.07 17.90 -10.58
C LEU A 63 -24.99 17.41 -9.60
N THR A 64 -25.00 17.92 -8.37
CA THR A 64 -24.13 17.44 -7.30
C THR A 64 -24.33 15.94 -7.08
N ASP A 65 -25.57 15.49 -6.88
CA ASP A 65 -25.88 14.07 -6.67
C ASP A 65 -25.42 13.20 -7.85
N THR A 66 -25.58 13.69 -9.08
CA THR A 66 -25.13 13.00 -10.30
C THR A 66 -23.60 12.89 -10.35
N TYR A 67 -22.89 13.96 -10.03
CA TYR A 67 -21.44 13.96 -9.98
C TYR A 67 -20.92 13.00 -8.91
N MET A 68 -21.46 13.07 -7.69
CA MET A 68 -21.06 12.23 -6.56
C MET A 68 -21.36 10.74 -6.83
N LYS A 69 -22.46 10.41 -7.51
CA LYS A 69 -22.74 9.03 -7.94
C LYS A 69 -21.74 8.51 -8.98
N LYS A 70 -21.34 9.35 -9.94
CA LYS A 70 -20.42 8.97 -11.02
C LYS A 70 -18.97 8.90 -10.55
N LYS A 71 -18.56 9.76 -9.62
CA LYS A 71 -17.19 9.87 -9.11
C LYS A 71 -17.14 9.38 -7.66
N GLN A 72 -17.08 8.06 -7.50
CA GLN A 72 -16.95 7.44 -6.18
C GLN A 72 -15.53 7.68 -5.64
N PHE A 73 -15.44 8.35 -4.49
CA PHE A 73 -14.17 8.67 -3.86
C PHE A 73 -13.58 7.49 -3.05
N LEU A 74 -14.42 6.58 -2.56
CA LEU A 74 -13.98 5.45 -1.72
C LEU A 74 -12.99 4.49 -2.42
N PRO A 75 -13.20 4.06 -3.68
CA PRO A 75 -12.22 3.23 -4.38
C PRO A 75 -10.86 3.93 -4.55
N GLU A 76 -10.87 5.25 -4.76
CA GLU A 76 -9.64 6.04 -4.88
C GLU A 76 -8.86 6.04 -3.56
N LEU A 77 -9.52 6.19 -2.42
CA LEU A 77 -8.86 6.10 -1.11
C LEU A 77 -8.13 4.77 -0.89
N GLU A 78 -8.71 3.66 -1.37
CA GLU A 78 -8.08 2.35 -1.28
C GLU A 78 -6.80 2.27 -2.13
N ILE A 79 -6.84 2.86 -3.34
CA ILE A 79 -5.66 2.99 -4.20
C ILE A 79 -4.58 3.81 -3.48
N LEU A 80 -4.95 4.96 -2.90
CA LEU A 80 -4.01 5.82 -2.18
C LEU A 80 -3.35 5.11 -0.99
N LYS A 81 -4.07 4.23 -0.27
CA LYS A 81 -3.49 3.44 0.82
C LYS A 81 -2.37 2.53 0.32
N SER A 82 -2.60 1.91 -0.84
CA SER A 82 -1.64 1.03 -1.50
C SER A 82 -0.43 1.80 -2.04
N GLU A 83 -0.67 2.97 -2.64
CA GLU A 83 0.39 3.86 -3.12
C GLU A 83 1.25 4.39 -1.97
N ALA A 84 0.64 4.75 -0.83
CA ALA A 84 1.37 5.16 0.37
C ALA A 84 2.29 4.05 0.90
N LEU A 85 1.84 2.78 0.83
CA LEU A 85 2.67 1.64 1.22
C LEU A 85 3.85 1.46 0.26
N ASP A 86 3.59 1.60 -1.04
CA ASP A 86 4.59 1.46 -2.08
C ASP A 86 5.67 2.55 -1.95
N GLU A 87 5.27 3.80 -1.67
CA GLU A 87 6.20 4.90 -1.45
C GLU A 87 6.98 4.73 -0.13
N TYR A 88 6.32 4.27 0.94
CA TYR A 88 7.00 3.93 2.20
C TYR A 88 8.09 2.88 1.97
N VAL A 89 7.78 1.77 1.27
CA VAL A 89 8.77 0.72 0.98
C VAL A 89 9.92 1.27 0.14
N LYS A 90 9.62 2.04 -0.91
CA LYS A 90 10.63 2.63 -1.77
C LYS A 90 11.59 3.54 -1.00
N GLN A 91 11.05 4.38 -0.12
CA GLN A 91 11.80 5.42 0.59
C GLN A 91 12.45 4.96 1.89
N HIS A 92 11.97 3.90 2.55
CA HIS A 92 12.50 3.47 3.85
C HIS A 92 13.09 2.06 3.85
N VAL A 93 12.79 1.24 2.85
CA VAL A 93 13.29 -0.13 2.74
C VAL A 93 14.31 -0.25 1.61
N LEU A 94 14.03 0.40 0.48
CA LEU A 94 14.86 0.28 -0.73
C LEU A 94 15.81 1.47 -0.95
N SER A 95 15.61 2.60 -0.25
CA SER A 95 16.43 3.80 -0.42
C SER A 95 17.71 3.80 0.41
N GLU A 96 17.84 2.91 1.40
CA GLU A 96 19.00 2.96 2.28
C GLU A 96 20.29 2.72 1.49
N ARG A 97 21.21 3.69 1.64
CA ARG A 97 22.64 3.53 1.41
C ARG A 97 23.17 2.54 2.43
N LEU A 98 23.04 1.28 2.10
CA LEU A 98 23.33 0.17 3.01
C LEU A 98 24.83 0.11 3.29
N LYS A 99 25.20 0.31 4.56
CA LYS A 99 26.50 -0.13 5.08
C LYS A 99 26.38 -1.62 5.41
N PHE A 100 26.42 -2.46 4.39
CA PHE A 100 26.56 -3.88 4.62
C PHE A 100 27.99 -4.20 5.06
N GLU A 101 28.15 -5.07 6.05
CA GLU A 101 29.45 -5.64 6.38
C GLU A 101 29.98 -6.49 5.21
N LYS A 102 29.09 -7.18 4.48
CA LYS A 102 29.37 -7.98 3.29
C LYS A 102 28.35 -7.70 2.19
N LYS A 103 28.75 -7.59 0.93
CA LYS A 103 27.77 -7.37 -0.16
C LYS A 103 26.78 -8.54 -0.23
N PRO A 104 25.44 -8.30 -0.18
CA PRO A 104 24.46 -9.38 -0.25
C PRO A 104 24.48 -10.06 -1.63
N SER A 105 24.18 -11.36 -1.65
CA SER A 105 24.04 -12.12 -2.89
C SER A 105 22.78 -11.70 -3.66
N LYS A 106 22.77 -11.95 -4.98
CA LYS A 106 21.57 -11.73 -5.82
C LYS A 106 20.38 -12.55 -5.34
N GLU A 107 20.62 -13.77 -4.86
CA GLU A 107 19.60 -14.68 -4.31
C GLU A 107 18.95 -14.11 -3.04
N ALA A 108 19.76 -13.56 -2.13
CA ALA A 108 19.28 -12.97 -0.89
C ALA A 108 18.45 -11.69 -1.17
N LEU A 109 18.91 -10.86 -2.11
CA LEU A 109 18.15 -9.70 -2.58
C LEU A 109 16.80 -10.11 -3.22
N GLY A 110 16.81 -11.13 -4.08
CA GLY A 110 15.59 -11.67 -4.68
C GLY A 110 14.59 -12.15 -3.62
N THR A 111 15.06 -12.91 -2.64
CA THR A 111 14.23 -13.41 -1.53
C THR A 111 13.62 -12.26 -0.72
N MET A 112 14.40 -11.22 -0.40
CA MET A 112 13.90 -10.04 0.29
C MET A 112 12.80 -9.34 -0.53
N HIS A 113 13.02 -9.13 -1.82
CA HIS A 113 12.02 -8.55 -2.71
C HIS A 113 10.74 -9.39 -2.79
N ASP A 114 10.86 -10.72 -2.83
CA ASP A 114 9.71 -11.63 -2.85
C ASP A 114 8.90 -11.57 -1.56
N LEU A 115 9.55 -11.52 -0.40
CA LEU A 115 8.88 -11.42 0.90
C LEU A 115 8.13 -10.08 1.05
N ILE A 116 8.78 -8.97 0.69
CA ILE A 116 8.15 -7.65 0.69
C ILE A 116 7.01 -7.62 -0.35
N GLY A 117 7.22 -8.21 -1.53
CA GLY A 117 6.22 -8.32 -2.58
C GLY A 117 4.98 -9.08 -2.13
N LYS A 118 5.15 -10.21 -1.43
CA LYS A 118 4.05 -10.96 -0.81
C LYS A 118 3.29 -10.12 0.21
N ALA A 119 4.01 -9.40 1.08
CA ALA A 119 3.37 -8.53 2.07
C ALA A 119 2.56 -7.39 1.42
N ARG A 120 3.08 -6.78 0.35
CA ARG A 120 2.37 -5.77 -0.45
C ARG A 120 1.14 -6.35 -1.16
N LYS A 121 1.26 -7.53 -1.75
CA LYS A 121 0.13 -8.21 -2.40
C LYS A 121 -0.97 -8.49 -1.40
N GLU A 122 -0.62 -9.04 -0.24
CA GLU A 122 -1.58 -9.31 0.83
C GLU A 122 -2.29 -8.05 1.29
N PHE A 123 -1.56 -6.94 1.46
CA PHE A 123 -2.16 -5.65 1.81
C PHE A 123 -3.24 -5.21 0.81
N LYS A 124 -3.05 -5.50 -0.49
CA LYS A 124 -4.00 -5.14 -1.55
C LYS A 124 -5.19 -6.08 -1.68
N THR A 125 -5.05 -7.35 -1.27
CA THR A 125 -6.05 -8.40 -1.55
C THR A 125 -6.74 -8.97 -0.33
N ASN A 126 -6.17 -8.83 0.87
CA ASN A 126 -6.75 -9.40 2.09
C ASN A 126 -7.87 -8.48 2.63
N PRO A 127 -9.10 -8.99 2.83
CA PRO A 127 -10.24 -8.21 3.35
C PRO A 127 -9.98 -7.50 4.68
N THR A 128 -9.02 -7.98 5.47
CA THR A 128 -8.60 -7.36 6.73
C THR A 128 -8.03 -5.96 6.52
N TYR A 129 -7.39 -5.72 5.36
CA TYR A 129 -6.78 -4.45 5.02
C TYR A 129 -7.63 -3.64 4.03
N ILE A 130 -8.52 -4.28 3.28
CA ILE A 130 -9.36 -3.62 2.26
C ILE A 130 -10.49 -2.82 2.93
N GLY A 131 -10.61 -1.55 2.55
CA GLY A 131 -11.63 -0.64 3.02
C GLY A 131 -11.06 0.54 3.79
N CYS A 132 -11.93 1.51 4.07
CA CYS A 132 -11.55 2.79 4.68
C CYS A 132 -12.09 2.96 6.11
N GLN A 133 -12.47 1.88 6.79
CA GLN A 133 -12.93 1.96 8.18
C GLN A 133 -11.73 1.94 9.13
N VAL A 134 -11.95 2.44 10.34
CA VAL A 134 -10.92 2.58 11.37
C VAL A 134 -10.27 1.23 11.69
N GLU A 135 -11.05 0.16 11.61
CA GLU A 135 -10.64 -1.23 11.87
C GLU A 135 -9.54 -1.67 10.89
N GLN A 136 -9.68 -1.37 9.59
CA GLN A 136 -8.64 -1.72 8.62
C GLN A 136 -7.38 -0.86 8.81
N PHE A 137 -7.53 0.43 9.16
CA PHE A 137 -6.39 1.30 9.47
C PHE A 137 -5.59 0.84 10.70
N LYS A 138 -6.24 0.25 11.71
CA LYS A 138 -5.58 -0.32 12.90
C LYS A 138 -4.67 -1.50 12.56
N GLU A 139 -4.90 -2.17 11.44
CA GLU A 139 -4.15 -3.36 11.03
C GLU A 139 -2.90 -3.02 10.18
N ILE A 140 -2.87 -1.84 9.56
CA ILE A 140 -1.74 -1.38 8.71
C ILE A 140 -0.39 -1.38 9.47
N PRO A 141 -0.29 -0.90 10.73
CA PRO A 141 0.97 -0.95 11.47
C PRO A 141 1.60 -2.34 11.56
N LYS A 142 0.78 -3.41 11.62
CA LYS A 142 1.29 -4.79 11.68
C LYS A 142 1.98 -5.19 10.37
N VAL A 143 1.43 -4.76 9.24
CA VAL A 143 2.03 -5.00 7.91
C VAL A 143 3.35 -4.25 7.76
N LEU A 144 3.39 -2.98 8.20
CA LEU A 144 4.62 -2.18 8.19
C LEU A 144 5.70 -2.83 9.06
N GLN A 145 5.36 -3.25 10.28
CA GLN A 145 6.27 -3.96 11.18
C GLN A 145 6.81 -5.24 10.55
N ARG A 146 5.96 -6.01 9.87
CA ARG A 146 6.38 -7.25 9.19
C ARG A 146 7.35 -6.97 8.04
N ILE A 147 7.09 -5.95 7.23
CA ILE A 147 7.99 -5.51 6.16
C ILE A 147 9.35 -5.10 6.75
N MET A 148 9.33 -4.30 7.82
CA MET A 148 10.56 -3.87 8.50
C MET A 148 11.31 -5.02 9.16
N LEU A 149 10.61 -6.03 9.68
CA LEU A 149 11.25 -7.22 10.21
C LEU A 149 11.97 -7.98 9.11
N TYR A 150 11.31 -8.25 7.97
CA TYR A 150 11.95 -8.90 6.81
C TYR A 150 13.18 -8.13 6.35
N TYR A 151 13.06 -6.81 6.27
CA TYR A 151 14.15 -5.94 5.91
C TYR A 151 15.31 -6.00 6.90
N ARG A 152 15.06 -5.86 8.20
CA ARG A 152 16.10 -5.92 9.24
C ARG A 152 16.78 -7.28 9.31
N CYS A 153 16.04 -8.37 9.15
CA CYS A 153 16.63 -9.72 9.06
C CYS A 153 17.60 -9.84 7.88
N PHE A 154 17.26 -9.21 6.75
CA PHE A 154 18.14 -9.13 5.59
C PHE A 154 19.37 -8.24 5.85
N LEU A 155 19.20 -7.08 6.50
CA LEU A 155 20.30 -6.17 6.87
C LEU A 155 21.36 -6.82 7.76
N LEU A 156 20.89 -7.49 8.82
CA LEU A 156 21.75 -8.14 9.81
C LEU A 156 22.41 -9.42 9.26
N GLN A 157 22.12 -9.79 8.00
CA GLN A 157 22.61 -11.01 7.36
C GLN A 157 22.47 -12.21 8.28
N LEU A 158 21.35 -12.28 9.02
CA LEU A 158 21.23 -13.22 10.13
C LEU A 158 21.65 -14.60 9.64
N PRO A 159 22.63 -15.24 10.31
CA PRO A 159 23.32 -16.42 9.80
C PRO A 159 22.39 -17.60 9.57
N LEU A 160 21.13 -17.52 10.02
CA LEU A 160 20.05 -18.45 9.69
C LEU A 160 19.97 -18.78 8.19
N TYR A 161 20.28 -17.85 7.27
CA TYR A 161 20.17 -18.13 5.84
C TYR A 161 21.35 -18.91 5.26
N GLU A 162 22.59 -18.44 5.47
CA GLU A 162 23.79 -19.22 5.06
C GLU A 162 23.82 -20.56 5.81
N SER A 163 23.49 -20.58 7.10
CA SER A 163 23.44 -21.81 7.91
C SER A 163 22.35 -22.78 7.45
N ALA A 164 21.15 -22.30 7.09
CA ALA A 164 20.10 -23.17 6.55
C ALA A 164 20.44 -23.70 5.16
N LYS A 165 21.06 -22.87 4.29
CA LYS A 165 21.50 -23.31 2.96
C LYS A 165 22.62 -24.34 3.06
N THR A 166 23.63 -24.10 3.89
CA THR A 166 24.70 -25.06 4.16
C THR A 166 24.16 -26.35 4.80
N LEU A 167 23.16 -26.26 5.67
CA LEU A 167 22.49 -27.44 6.24
C LEU A 167 21.74 -28.23 5.15
N LEU A 168 21.00 -27.55 4.27
CA LEU A 168 20.27 -28.18 3.17
C LEU A 168 21.21 -28.82 2.14
N GLU A 169 22.32 -28.17 1.82
CA GLU A 169 23.37 -28.72 0.93
C GLU A 169 24.02 -29.95 1.56
N LYS A 170 24.38 -29.91 2.85
CA LYS A 170 24.90 -31.08 3.57
C LYS A 170 23.90 -32.24 3.66
N ILE A 171 22.61 -31.95 3.86
CA ILE A 171 21.57 -32.98 3.83
C ILE A 171 21.50 -33.61 2.43
N LYS A 172 21.49 -32.79 1.37
CA LYS A 172 21.43 -33.27 0.00
C LYS A 172 22.63 -34.13 -0.38
N GLU A 173 23.84 -33.69 -0.05
CA GLU A 173 25.08 -34.45 -0.28
C GLU A 173 25.08 -35.79 0.46
N ASN A 174 24.72 -35.79 1.75
CA ASN A 174 24.65 -37.04 2.53
C ASN A 174 23.51 -37.96 2.08
N THR A 175 22.38 -37.42 1.61
CA THR A 175 21.28 -38.22 1.06
C THR A 175 21.68 -38.89 -0.26
N VAL A 176 22.41 -38.18 -1.13
CA VAL A 176 22.94 -38.73 -2.39
C VAL A 176 24.00 -39.80 -2.13
N ILE A 177 24.89 -39.60 -1.15
CA ILE A 177 25.91 -40.60 -0.75
C ILE A 177 25.26 -41.87 -0.20
N THR A 178 24.17 -41.74 0.58
CA THR A 178 23.48 -42.90 1.19
C THR A 178 22.69 -43.71 0.15
N ILE A 179 22.11 -43.07 -0.87
CA ILE A 179 21.43 -43.77 -1.96
C ILE A 179 22.44 -44.49 -2.87
N ALA A 180 23.57 -43.84 -3.18
CA ALA A 180 24.62 -44.43 -4.02
C ALA A 180 25.31 -45.64 -3.36
N THR A 181 25.42 -45.68 -2.04
CA THR A 181 25.95 -46.85 -1.30
C THR A 181 24.92 -47.96 -1.09
N SER A 182 23.61 -47.65 -1.11
CA SER A 182 22.55 -48.65 -0.91
C SER A 182 22.10 -49.37 -2.20
N THR A 183 22.45 -48.90 -3.39
CA THR A 183 22.08 -49.55 -4.68
C THR A 183 23.19 -50.42 -5.28
N GLY A 184 24.24 -50.71 -4.51
CA GLY A 184 25.33 -51.60 -4.89
C GLY A 184 25.54 -52.70 -3.86
N SER A 185 24.58 -53.61 -3.73
CA SER A 185 24.72 -54.90 -3.03
C SER A 185 23.87 -55.94 -3.74
#